data_AF-A0A2V9P7Z9-F1
#
_entry.id   AF-A0A2V9P7Z9-F1
#
_cell.length_a   1.000
_cell.length_b   1.000
_cell.length_c   1.000
_cell.angle_alpha   90.00
_cell.angle_beta   90.00
_cell.angle_gamma   90.00
#
_symmetry.space_group_name_H-M   'P 1'
#
loop_
_entity.id
_entity.type
_entity.pdbx_description
1 polymer ?
#
loop_
_entity_poly.entity_id
_entity_poly.type
_entity_poly.pdbx_seq_one_letter_code
_entity_poly.pdbx_strand_id
1 'polypeptide(L)'
;MVKSLDVNGKRVLVVGLGRSGVASALFLKSRGALVTVSDAKSEDQLREEIPALLDQGIAVETGGHGERTFHNQDLIVVSPGVPVDAEPIMQARALGQSVVGEIELASEFLA
;
A
#
# COMPACT_ATOMS: atom_id res chain seq x y z
N MET A 1 -17.54 -18.56 -8.85
CA MET A 1 -16.09 -18.61 -8.60
C MET A 1 -15.66 -17.19 -8.30
N VAL A 2 -15.44 -16.85 -7.02
CA VAL A 2 -14.78 -15.60 -6.67
C VAL A 2 -13.30 -15.84 -7.01
N LYS A 3 -12.75 -15.02 -7.90
CA LYS A 3 -11.39 -15.18 -8.40
C LYS A 3 -10.49 -14.54 -7.35
N SER A 4 -9.88 -15.33 -6.46
CA SER A 4 -8.95 -14.81 -5.47
C SER A 4 -7.87 -13.96 -6.15
N LEU A 5 -7.62 -12.78 -5.60
CA LEU A 5 -6.66 -11.82 -6.12
C LEU A 5 -5.23 -12.39 -6.06
N ASP A 6 -4.61 -12.62 -7.22
CA ASP A 6 -3.21 -13.01 -7.32
C ASP A 6 -2.29 -11.78 -7.37
N VAL A 7 -1.53 -11.59 -6.29
CA VAL A 7 -0.59 -10.47 -6.12
C VAL A 7 0.86 -10.88 -6.34
N ASN A 8 1.15 -12.14 -6.67
CA ASN A 8 2.52 -12.59 -6.83
C ASN A 8 3.21 -11.87 -8.01
N GLY A 9 4.36 -11.27 -7.74
CA GLY A 9 5.11 -10.45 -8.70
C GLY A 9 4.45 -9.12 -9.08
N LYS A 10 3.31 -8.75 -8.47
CA LYS A 10 2.63 -7.47 -8.71
C LYS A 10 3.28 -6.35 -7.91
N ARG A 11 3.37 -5.16 -8.50
CA ARG A 11 3.78 -3.94 -7.81
C ARG A 11 2.59 -3.41 -7.03
N VAL A 12 2.72 -3.40 -5.70
CA VAL A 12 1.65 -2.98 -4.81
C VAL A 12 2.14 -1.81 -3.96
N LEU A 13 1.40 -0.71 -4.00
CA LEU A 13 1.60 0.42 -3.12
C LEU A 13 0.61 0.34 -1.95
N VAL A 14 1.12 0.40 -0.72
CA VAL A 14 0.30 0.62 0.47
C VAL A 14 0.43 2.08 0.87
N VAL A 15 -0.69 2.79 0.99
CA VAL A 15 -0.74 4.20 1.37
C VAL A 15 -1.23 4.31 2.81
N GLY A 16 -0.35 4.80 3.68
CA GLY A 16 -0.53 4.84 5.12
C GLY A 16 0.20 3.69 5.84
N LEU A 17 0.94 4.07 6.88
CA LEU A 17 1.85 3.22 7.67
C LEU A 17 1.40 3.23 9.15
N GLY A 18 0.08 3.28 9.37
CA GLY A 18 -0.50 2.92 10.66
C GLY A 18 -0.41 1.41 10.93
N ARG A 19 -0.98 0.95 12.05
CA ARG A 19 -0.97 -0.48 12.43
C ARG A 19 -1.49 -1.41 11.32
N SER A 20 -2.57 -1.02 10.64
CA SER A 20 -3.16 -1.82 9.57
C SER A 20 -2.37 -1.75 8.26
N GLY A 21 -1.76 -0.60 7.96
CA GLY A 21 -0.88 -0.43 6.79
C GLY A 21 0.35 -1.32 6.85
N VAL A 22 1.01 -1.38 8.02
CA VAL A 22 2.14 -2.30 8.27
C VAL A 22 1.70 -3.74 8.07
N ALA A 23 0.58 -4.15 8.66
CA ALA A 23 0.06 -5.50 8.52
C ALA A 23 -0.25 -5.86 7.06
N SER A 24 -0.88 -4.95 6.32
CA SER A 24 -1.19 -5.12 4.89
C SER A 24 0.08 -5.27 4.06
N ALA A 25 1.09 -4.43 4.29
CA ALA A 25 2.36 -4.49 3.56
C ALA A 25 3.10 -5.81 3.79
N LEU A 26 3.20 -6.26 5.05
CA LEU A 26 3.82 -7.54 5.40
C LEU A 26 3.04 -8.72 4.81
N PHE A 27 1.71 -8.69 4.90
CA PHE A 27 0.84 -9.71 4.32
C PHE A 27 1.05 -9.83 2.80
N LEU A 28 0.96 -8.72 2.07
CA LEU A 28 1.16 -8.70 0.61
C LEU A 28 2.56 -9.19 0.22
N LYS A 29 3.59 -8.78 0.97
CA LYS A 29 4.97 -9.23 0.76
C LYS A 29 5.08 -10.75 0.93
N SER A 30 4.46 -11.32 1.95
CA SER A 30 4.42 -12.78 2.17
C SER A 30 3.70 -13.56 1.06
N ARG A 31 2.86 -12.87 0.26
CA ARG A 31 2.19 -13.43 -0.92
C ARG A 31 2.96 -13.22 -2.23
N GLY A 32 4.18 -12.70 -2.15
CA GLY A 32 5.07 -12.51 -3.30
C GLY A 32 4.92 -11.17 -4.02
N ALA A 33 4.18 -10.22 -3.47
CA ALA A 33 4.08 -8.88 -4.05
C ALA A 33 5.39 -8.09 -3.91
N LEU A 34 5.64 -7.20 -4.88
CA LEU A 34 6.68 -6.18 -4.84
C LEU A 34 6.10 -4.94 -4.15
N VAL A 35 6.22 -4.91 -2.82
CA VAL A 35 5.56 -3.90 -1.99
C VAL A 35 6.40 -2.65 -1.82
N THR A 36 5.77 -1.49 -1.99
CA THR A 36 6.26 -0.18 -1.54
C THR A 36 5.22 0.43 -0.59
N VAL A 37 5.66 1.18 0.41
CA VAL A 37 4.78 1.92 1.33
C VAL A 37 5.06 3.41 1.23
N SER A 38 4.02 4.24 1.29
CA SER A 38 4.13 5.71 1.31
C SER A 38 3.25 6.29 2.42
N ASP A 39 3.80 7.20 3.23
CA ASP A 39 3.06 7.88 4.31
C ASP A 39 3.44 9.38 4.38
N ALA A 40 2.45 10.21 4.69
CA ALA A 40 2.63 11.66 4.83
C ALA A 40 3.42 12.06 6.08
N LYS A 41 3.45 11.23 7.11
CA LYS A 41 4.23 11.45 8.34
C LYS A 41 5.72 11.33 8.06
N SER A 42 6.53 12.05 8.82
CA SER A 42 7.99 11.96 8.70
C SER A 42 8.54 10.62 9.21
N GLU A 43 9.77 10.29 8.83
CA GLU A 43 10.49 9.13 9.34
C GLU A 43 10.54 9.09 10.88
N ASP A 44 10.79 10.22 11.54
CA ASP A 44 10.81 10.30 13.01
C ASP A 44 9.47 9.90 13.65
N GLN A 45 8.35 10.25 13.00
CA GLN A 45 7.00 9.91 13.47
C GLN A 45 6.64 8.44 13.22
N LEU A 46 7.39 7.74 12.37
CA LEU A 46 7.17 6.35 11.94
C LEU A 46 8.33 5.42 12.35
N ARG A 47 9.20 5.89 13.24
CA ARG A 47 10.44 5.21 13.65
C ARG A 47 10.20 3.81 14.22
N GLU A 48 9.02 3.52 14.74
CA GLU A 48 8.67 2.25 15.36
C GLU A 48 8.17 1.22 14.33
N GLU A 49 7.58 1.69 13.24
CA GLU A 49 6.97 0.85 12.21
C GLU A 49 7.91 0.52 11.05
N ILE A 50 8.78 1.47 10.66
CA ILE A 50 9.69 1.34 9.51
C ILE A 50 10.61 0.11 9.60
N PRO A 51 11.25 -0.22 10.75
CA PRO A 51 12.21 -1.33 10.81
C PRO A 51 11.60 -2.67 10.37
N ALA A 52 10.37 -2.95 10.77
CA ALA A 52 9.68 -4.20 10.42
C ALA A 52 9.47 -4.36 8.90
N LEU A 53 9.34 -3.25 8.16
CA LEU A 53 9.18 -3.24 6.71
C LEU A 53 10.53 -3.39 6.01
N LEU A 54 11.55 -2.66 6.46
CA LEU A 54 12.89 -2.73 5.90
C LEU A 54 13.52 -4.11 6.07
N ASP A 55 13.30 -4.76 7.21
CA ASP A 55 13.75 -6.13 7.49
C ASP A 55 13.16 -7.16 6.51
N GLN A 56 12.03 -6.84 5.86
CA GLN A 56 11.40 -7.66 4.82
C GLN A 56 11.76 -7.19 3.40
N GLY A 57 12.65 -6.21 3.26
CA GLY A 57 13.00 -5.60 1.98
C GLY A 57 11.81 -4.91 1.31
N ILE A 58 10.96 -4.25 2.10
CA ILE A 58 9.87 -3.39 1.62
C ILE A 58 10.38 -1.95 1.59
N ALA A 59 10.23 -1.28 0.45
CA ALA A 59 10.62 0.13 0.32
C ALA A 59 9.62 1.04 1.03
N VAL A 60 10.13 2.09 1.69
CA VAL A 60 9.31 3.05 2.43
C VAL A 60 9.64 4.48 1.98
N GLU A 61 8.60 5.23 1.63
CA GLU A 61 8.62 6.68 1.39
C GLU A 61 7.89 7.37 2.55
N THR A 62 8.50 8.40 3.13
CA THR A 62 7.95 9.17 4.26
C THR A 62 7.97 10.67 3.97
N GLY A 63 7.25 11.44 4.78
CA GLY A 63 7.20 12.89 4.70
C GLY A 63 6.36 13.43 3.55
N GLY A 64 5.54 12.58 2.92
CA GLY A 64 4.70 12.96 1.80
C GLY A 64 4.41 11.78 0.87
N HIS A 65 3.72 12.09 -0.23
CA HIS A 65 3.35 11.14 -1.27
C HIS A 65 3.95 11.61 -2.59
N GLY A 66 5.08 11.03 -2.99
CA GLY A 66 5.71 11.36 -4.26
C GLY A 66 4.90 10.81 -5.42
N GLU A 67 4.60 11.62 -6.44
CA GLU A 67 3.85 11.18 -7.64
C GLU A 67 4.46 9.91 -8.27
N ARG A 68 5.79 9.84 -8.31
CA ARG A 68 6.55 8.70 -8.84
C ARG A 68 6.25 7.39 -8.13
N THR A 69 5.93 7.45 -6.84
CA THR A 69 5.62 6.27 -6.02
C THR A 69 4.24 5.71 -6.37
N PHE A 70 3.32 6.54 -6.83
CA PHE A 70 1.99 6.14 -7.27
C PHE A 70 1.97 5.58 -8.70
N HIS A 71 2.93 5.96 -9.54
CA HIS A 71 2.98 5.51 -10.93
C HIS A 71 3.32 4.01 -11.07
N ASN A 72 2.74 3.41 -12.11
CA ASN A 72 3.00 2.03 -12.52
C ASN A 72 2.71 0.98 -11.42
N GLN A 73 1.81 1.26 -10.49
CA GLN A 73 1.36 0.26 -9.52
C GLN A 73 0.25 -0.60 -10.14
N ASP A 74 0.36 -1.92 -9.96
CA ASP A 74 -0.69 -2.86 -10.35
C ASP A 74 -1.89 -2.80 -9.38
N LEU A 75 -1.62 -2.44 -8.12
CA LEU A 75 -2.61 -2.25 -7.08
C LEU A 75 -2.15 -1.18 -6.08
N ILE A 76 -3.09 -0.35 -5.63
CA ILE A 76 -2.89 0.58 -4.53
C ILE A 76 -3.89 0.23 -3.43
N VAL A 77 -3.39 0.05 -2.21
CA VAL A 77 -4.17 -0.25 -1.01
C VAL A 77 -4.14 0.96 -0.10
N VAL A 78 -5.30 1.51 0.20
CA VAL A 78 -5.44 2.74 1.01
C VAL A 78 -5.93 2.37 2.41
N SER A 79 -5.15 2.73 3.44
CA SER A 79 -5.55 2.53 4.84
C SER A 79 -6.67 3.50 5.28
N PRO A 80 -7.58 3.12 6.20
CA PRO A 80 -8.76 3.91 6.63
C PRO A 80 -8.51 5.33 7.16
N GLY A 81 -7.27 5.71 7.46
CA GLY A 81 -6.91 7.06 7.92
C GLY A 81 -6.43 8.00 6.81
N VAL A 82 -6.25 7.50 5.59
CA VAL A 82 -5.79 8.30 4.46
C VAL A 82 -7.00 8.91 3.75
N PRO A 83 -7.03 10.24 3.51
CA PRO A 83 -8.11 10.87 2.77
C PRO A 83 -8.24 10.28 1.36
N VAL A 84 -9.43 9.79 1.02
CA VAL A 84 -9.69 9.14 -0.29
C VAL A 84 -9.62 10.12 -1.46
N ASP A 85 -9.75 11.41 -1.17
CA ASP A 85 -9.63 12.56 -2.06
C ASP A 85 -8.24 13.20 -2.04
N ALA A 86 -7.24 12.55 -1.42
CA ALA A 86 -5.87 12.98 -1.56
C ALA A 86 -5.45 12.97 -3.04
N GLU A 87 -4.85 14.06 -3.51
CA GLU A 87 -4.49 14.28 -4.91
C GLU A 87 -3.77 13.06 -5.57
N PRO A 88 -2.76 12.41 -4.94
CA PRO A 88 -2.10 11.24 -5.54
C PRO A 88 -3.02 10.06 -5.77
N ILE A 89 -4.03 9.87 -4.90
CA ILE A 89 -5.02 8.79 -5.01
C ILE A 89 -5.98 9.08 -6.16
N MET A 90 -6.44 10.34 -6.27
CA MET A 90 -7.32 10.76 -7.36
C MET A 90 -6.63 10.60 -8.73
N GLN A 91 -5.37 11.01 -8.82
CA GLN A 91 -4.57 10.86 -10.04
C GLN A 91 -4.39 9.38 -10.42
N ALA A 92 -4.05 8.51 -9.46
CA ALA A 92 -3.91 7.09 -9.72
C ALA A 92 -5.20 6.46 -10.25
N ARG A 93 -6.36 6.83 -9.69
CA ARG A 93 -7.67 6.42 -10.21
C ARG A 93 -7.92 6.93 -11.62
N ALA A 94 -7.60 8.20 -11.91
CA ALA A 94 -7.76 8.79 -13.24
C ALA A 94 -6.88 8.11 -14.30
N LEU A 95 -5.72 7.57 -13.90
CA LEU A 95 -4.83 6.76 -14.74
C LEU A 95 -5.28 5.30 -14.88
N GLY A 96 -6.42 4.92 -14.30
CA GLY A 96 -6.99 3.57 -14.40
C GLY A 96 -6.31 2.53 -13.51
N GLN A 97 -5.52 2.97 -12.51
CA GLN A 97 -4.89 2.05 -11.56
C GLN A 97 -5.95 1.50 -10.60
N SER A 98 -5.80 0.24 -10.19
CA SER A 98 -6.68 -0.37 -9.20
C SER A 98 -6.39 0.21 -7.82
N VAL A 99 -7.39 0.86 -7.21
CA VAL A 99 -7.27 1.46 -5.88
C VAL A 99 -8.37 0.93 -4.98
N VAL A 100 -7.97 0.16 -3.97
CA VAL A 100 -8.86 -0.54 -3.04
C VAL A 100 -8.61 -0.11 -1.59
N GLY A 101 -9.59 -0.30 -0.73
CA GLY A 101 -9.41 -0.18 0.72
C GLY A 101 -8.87 -1.49 1.34
N GLU A 102 -8.37 -1.44 2.56
CA GLU A 102 -7.89 -2.64 3.28
C GLU A 102 -8.99 -3.70 3.50
N ILE A 103 -10.23 -3.28 3.71
CA ILE A 103 -11.37 -4.22 3.89
C ILE A 103 -11.69 -4.95 2.57
N GLU A 104 -11.64 -4.21 1.46
CA GLU A 104 -11.82 -4.78 0.12
C GLU A 104 -10.68 -5.76 -0.19
N LEU A 105 -9.42 -5.36 0.08
CA LEU A 105 -8.27 -6.27 0.01
C LEU A 105 -8.53 -7.54 0.82
N ALA A 106 -8.92 -7.42 2.09
CA ALA A 106 -9.15 -8.57 2.96
C ALA A 106 -10.24 -9.51 2.40
N SER A 107 -11.31 -8.94 1.82
CA SER A 107 -12.41 -9.73 1.25
C SER A 107 -11.97 -10.65 0.11
N GLU A 108 -10.98 -10.24 -0.69
CA GLU A 108 -10.41 -11.02 -1.79
C GLU A 108 -9.60 -12.26 -1.33
N PHE A 109 -9.19 -12.29 -0.05
CA PHE A 109 -8.42 -13.39 0.55
C PHE A 109 -9.23 -14.25 1.53
N LEU A 110 -10.50 -13.93 1.77
CA LEU A 110 -11.41 -14.71 2.60
C LEU A 110 -12.35 -15.63 1.78
N ALA A 111 -12.36 -15.47 0.45
CA ALA A 111 -13.26 -16.16 -0.48
C ALA A 111 -12.73 -17.49 -1.01
#